data_AF-A0AAJ6UQY3-F1
#
_entry.id   AF-A0AAJ6UQY3-F1
#
_cell.length_a   1.000
_cell.length_b   1.000
_cell.length_c   1.000
_cell.angle_alpha   90.00
_cell.angle_beta   90.00
_cell.angle_gamma   90.00
#
_symmetry.space_group_name_H-M   'P 1'
#
loop_
_entity.id
_entity.type
_entity.pdbx_description
1 polymer ?
#
loop_
_entity_poly.entity_id
_entity_poly.type
_entity_poly.pdbx_seq_one_letter_code
_entity_poly.pdbx_strand_id
1 'polypeptide(L)'
;MTRQRKESEAPYHHLVEKDPEAAIALFWKAINAGDRVDSALKDMAVVMKQQDRAEEAIEAVKAFRDRCSKQAQESLDNVLIDLYKKCGKIEEQIDLLKQKLKMIHQGEAFNRKATKTARSHGRKFQVTVRQETSRILGNLGWAYMQRGNYVAAEAVYHKAQSFDPDANKACNLCLCLIKQTRYAEAKSVIDDILQGKLLGSDEPKSRNRAQELLRELETCQSSSMFSEPSGLSLEDAFVEGLDQLTSQWTPYRSRRLPIFEEISPFMDQLAC
;
A
#
# COMPACT_ATOMS: atom_id res chain seq x y z
N MET A 1 0.00 46.36 2.57
CA MET A 1 -0.86 45.88 3.67
C MET A 1 -0.77 44.35 3.71
N THR A 2 0.22 43.83 4.44
CA THR A 2 0.59 42.41 4.42
C THR A 2 1.04 42.00 5.81
N ARG A 3 0.08 41.75 6.70
CA ARG A 3 0.30 41.17 8.03
C ARG A 3 -1.04 40.64 8.54
N GLN A 4 -1.35 39.37 8.22
CA GLN A 4 -2.39 38.61 8.91
C GLN A 4 -2.33 37.08 8.68
N ARG A 5 -1.28 36.55 8.03
CA ARG A 5 -1.17 35.12 7.71
C ARG A 5 -0.16 34.31 8.54
N LYS A 6 0.47 34.90 9.57
CA LYS A 6 1.51 34.20 10.37
C LYS A 6 1.10 33.80 11.79
N GLU A 7 -0.03 34.26 12.31
CA GLU A 7 -0.38 34.04 13.72
C GLU A 7 -1.33 32.85 13.98
N SER A 8 -1.93 32.23 12.96
CA SER A 8 -2.88 31.13 13.17
C SER A 8 -2.31 29.71 13.05
N GLU A 9 -1.06 29.53 12.60
CA GLU A 9 -0.41 28.21 12.51
C GLU A 9 0.58 27.95 13.66
N ALA A 10 1.19 29.01 14.21
CA ALA A 10 2.18 28.91 15.28
C ALA A 10 1.65 28.37 16.63
N PRO A 11 0.44 28.70 17.12
CA PRO A 11 0.01 28.21 18.43
C PRO A 11 -0.29 26.70 18.41
N TYR A 12 -0.90 26.18 17.34
CA TYR A 12 -1.31 24.77 17.28
C TYR A 12 -0.13 23.80 17.21
N HIS A 13 0.89 24.08 16.39
CA HIS A 13 2.05 23.18 16.26
C HIS A 13 2.87 23.11 17.57
N HIS A 14 2.95 24.21 18.32
CA HIS A 14 3.70 24.25 19.58
C HIS A 14 2.92 23.65 20.78
N LEU A 15 1.58 23.60 20.69
CA LEU A 15 0.70 22.94 21.65
C LEU A 15 0.65 21.43 21.45
N VAL A 16 0.65 20.94 20.21
CA VAL A 16 0.62 19.50 19.89
C VAL A 16 1.82 18.75 20.49
N GLU A 17 3.00 19.36 20.54
CA GLU A 17 4.20 18.75 21.13
C GLU A 17 4.24 18.82 22.67
N LYS A 18 3.49 19.74 23.28
CA LYS A 18 3.52 19.99 24.75
C LYS A 18 2.35 19.37 25.49
N ASP A 19 1.18 19.31 24.86
CA ASP A 19 -0.05 18.76 25.44
C ASP A 19 -0.94 18.16 24.33
N PRO A 20 -0.73 16.89 23.96
CA PRO A 20 -1.48 16.25 22.88
C PRO A 20 -2.96 16.06 23.22
N GLU A 21 -3.31 15.90 24.50
CA GLU A 21 -4.71 15.75 24.94
C GLU A 21 -5.47 17.08 24.84
N ALA A 22 -4.86 18.19 25.25
CA ALA A 22 -5.46 19.50 25.03
C ALA A 22 -5.60 19.81 23.52
N ALA A 23 -4.63 19.41 22.70
CA ALA A 23 -4.72 19.58 21.25
C ALA A 23 -5.90 18.77 20.67
N ILE A 24 -6.06 17.51 21.05
CA ILE A 24 -7.20 16.67 20.65
C ILE A 24 -8.52 17.33 21.06
N ALA A 25 -8.64 17.83 22.30
CA ALA A 25 -9.83 18.53 22.77
C ALA A 25 -10.15 19.80 21.94
N LEU A 26 -9.13 20.57 21.55
CA LEU A 26 -9.29 21.74 20.69
C LEU A 26 -9.77 21.36 19.29
N PHE A 27 -9.21 20.31 18.68
CA PHE A 27 -9.67 19.83 17.38
C PHE A 27 -11.12 19.35 17.44
N TRP A 28 -11.49 18.60 18.48
CA TRP A 28 -12.88 18.19 18.72
C TRP A 28 -13.84 19.38 18.78
N LYS A 29 -13.46 20.43 19.51
CA LYS A 29 -14.25 21.67 19.59
C LYS A 29 -14.40 22.34 18.22
N ALA A 30 -13.32 22.41 17.44
CA ALA A 30 -13.34 23.00 16.10
C ALA A 30 -14.24 22.21 15.14
N ILE A 31 -14.12 20.87 15.13
CA ILE A 31 -14.98 19.98 14.33
C ILE A 31 -16.45 20.18 14.69
N ASN A 32 -16.79 20.21 15.98
CA ASN A 32 -18.18 20.40 16.42
C ASN A 32 -18.72 21.80 16.09
N ALA A 33 -17.88 22.83 16.15
CA ALA A 33 -18.24 24.18 15.72
C ALA A 33 -18.30 24.36 14.19
N GLY A 34 -17.86 23.36 13.41
CA GLY A 34 -17.78 23.46 11.95
C GLY A 34 -16.61 24.30 11.45
N ASP A 35 -15.65 24.64 12.32
CA ASP A 35 -14.47 25.43 11.95
C ASP A 35 -13.37 24.55 11.37
N ARG A 36 -13.01 24.79 10.11
CA ARG A 36 -11.91 24.13 9.38
C ARG A 36 -11.92 22.59 9.56
N VAL A 37 -13.10 21.97 9.47
CA VAL A 37 -13.33 20.54 9.74
C VAL A 37 -12.32 19.65 9.01
N ASP A 38 -12.04 19.93 7.73
CA ASP A 38 -11.07 19.21 6.91
C ASP A 38 -9.67 19.10 7.56
N SER A 39 -9.12 20.24 7.99
CA SER A 39 -7.78 20.29 8.59
C SER A 39 -7.82 19.78 10.02
N ALA A 40 -8.82 20.18 10.81
CA ALA A 40 -8.97 19.77 12.20
C ALA A 40 -9.08 18.24 12.35
N LEU A 41 -9.90 17.59 11.52
CA LEU A 41 -10.07 16.14 11.56
C LEU A 41 -8.78 15.39 11.19
N LYS A 42 -8.11 15.84 10.13
CA LYS A 42 -6.85 15.25 9.66
C LYS A 42 -5.74 15.41 10.70
N ASP A 43 -5.58 16.60 11.26
CA ASP A 43 -4.53 16.88 12.23
C ASP A 43 -4.82 16.15 13.56
N MET A 44 -6.09 16.10 14.00
CA MET A 44 -6.51 15.29 15.15
C MET A 44 -6.17 13.82 14.98
N ALA A 45 -6.48 13.22 13.82
CA ALA A 45 -6.18 11.82 13.55
C ALA A 45 -4.67 11.52 13.59
N VAL A 46 -3.83 12.46 13.13
CA VAL A 46 -2.36 12.34 13.22
C VAL A 46 -1.88 12.37 14.67
N VAL A 47 -2.39 13.29 15.49
CA VAL A 47 -2.04 13.38 16.92
C VAL A 47 -2.51 12.14 17.68
N MET A 48 -3.74 11.70 17.45
CA MET A 48 -4.26 10.47 18.07
C MET A 48 -3.44 9.24 17.69
N LYS A 49 -3.01 9.12 16.42
CA LYS A 49 -2.09 8.05 15.99
C LYS A 49 -0.76 8.08 16.76
N GLN A 50 -0.20 9.26 17.03
CA GLN A 50 1.04 9.42 17.80
C GLN A 50 0.87 9.05 19.28
N GLN A 51 -0.32 9.24 19.84
CA GLN A 51 -0.69 8.83 21.19
C GLN A 51 -1.14 7.36 21.30
N ASP A 52 -0.89 6.55 20.28
CA ASP A 52 -1.34 5.14 20.18
C ASP A 52 -2.87 4.94 20.23
N ARG A 53 -3.64 6.02 20.03
CA ARG A 53 -5.11 6.04 19.96
C ARG A 53 -5.61 5.91 18.52
N ALA A 54 -4.98 5.01 17.76
CA ALA A 54 -5.23 4.87 16.33
C ALA A 54 -6.65 4.35 16.03
N GLU A 55 -7.23 3.53 16.91
CA GLU A 55 -8.60 3.01 16.74
C GLU A 55 -9.65 4.11 16.91
N GLU A 56 -9.53 4.93 17.96
CA GLU A 56 -10.38 6.10 18.16
C GLU A 56 -10.24 7.10 17.00
N ALA A 57 -9.03 7.25 16.45
CA ALA A 57 -8.79 8.10 15.27
C ALA A 57 -9.56 7.59 14.04
N ILE A 58 -9.63 6.27 13.84
CA ILE A 58 -10.40 5.65 12.75
C ILE A 58 -11.89 5.97 12.93
N GLU A 59 -12.41 5.82 14.15
CA GLU A 59 -13.81 6.11 14.46
C GLU A 59 -14.14 7.58 14.22
N ALA A 60 -13.29 8.50 14.68
CA ALA A 60 -13.46 9.91 14.45
C ALA A 60 -13.47 10.25 12.95
N VAL A 61 -12.52 9.72 12.16
CA VAL A 61 -12.49 9.95 10.72
C VAL A 61 -13.76 9.40 10.06
N LYS A 62 -14.20 8.20 10.42
CA LYS A 62 -15.45 7.62 9.89
C LYS A 62 -16.68 8.48 10.25
N ALA A 63 -16.75 8.98 11.47
CA ALA A 63 -17.88 9.78 11.95
C ALA A 63 -17.97 11.17 11.31
N PHE A 64 -16.83 11.80 11.01
CA PHE A 64 -16.80 13.20 10.55
C PHE A 64 -16.45 13.41 9.08
N ARG A 65 -15.95 12.39 8.37
CA ARG A 65 -15.55 12.55 6.96
C ARG A 65 -16.67 13.08 6.06
N ASP A 66 -17.93 12.77 6.33
CA ASP A 66 -19.05 13.24 5.50
C ASP A 66 -19.32 14.74 5.67
N ARG A 67 -18.79 15.35 6.74
CA ARG A 67 -18.80 16.81 6.97
C ARG A 67 -17.62 17.50 6.30
N CYS A 68 -16.66 16.75 5.76
CA CYS A 68 -15.49 17.28 5.07
C CYS A 68 -15.74 17.50 3.58
N SER A 69 -14.95 18.40 2.98
CA SER A 69 -15.03 18.66 1.54
C SER A 69 -14.66 17.43 0.71
N LYS A 70 -15.15 17.37 -0.54
CA LYS A 70 -14.75 16.32 -1.51
C LYS A 70 -13.23 16.28 -1.73
N GLN A 71 -12.57 17.44 -1.69
CA GLN A 71 -11.12 17.56 -1.85
C GLN A 71 -10.35 16.93 -0.67
N ALA A 72 -10.91 17.00 0.54
CA ALA A 72 -10.30 16.41 1.73
C ALA A 72 -10.41 14.88 1.79
N GLN A 73 -11.41 14.28 1.14
CA GLN A 73 -11.64 12.83 1.15
C GLN A 73 -10.40 12.04 0.74
N GLU A 74 -9.68 12.48 -0.29
CA GLU A 74 -8.45 11.80 -0.72
C GLU A 74 -7.39 11.78 0.38
N SER A 75 -7.23 12.90 1.10
CA SER A 75 -6.29 12.99 2.21
C SER A 75 -6.72 12.17 3.42
N LEU A 76 -8.03 12.12 3.71
CA LEU A 76 -8.59 11.31 4.78
C LEU A 76 -8.45 9.82 4.48
N ASP A 77 -8.63 9.38 3.23
CA ASP A 77 -8.38 8.00 2.84
C ASP A 77 -6.90 7.60 3.07
N ASN A 78 -5.96 8.50 2.76
CA ASN A 78 -4.53 8.23 3.00
C ASN A 78 -4.24 8.11 4.50
N VAL A 79 -4.87 8.95 5.33
CA VAL A 79 -4.78 8.84 6.80
C VAL A 79 -5.40 7.51 7.27
N LEU A 80 -6.57 7.12 6.77
CA LEU A 80 -7.22 5.86 7.11
C LEU A 80 -6.35 4.65 6.75
N ILE A 81 -5.72 4.64 5.56
CA ILE A 81 -4.79 3.58 5.17
C ILE A 81 -3.65 3.45 6.19
N ASP A 82 -3.09 4.57 6.65
CA ASP A 82 -2.01 4.57 7.63
C ASP A 82 -2.46 4.13 9.03
N LEU A 83 -3.69 4.49 9.43
CA LEU A 83 -4.30 4.05 10.68
C LEU A 83 -4.62 2.55 10.64
N TYR A 84 -5.19 2.05 9.55
CA TYR A 84 -5.47 0.62 9.39
C TYR A 84 -4.20 -0.23 9.43
N LYS A 85 -3.11 0.23 8.79
CA LYS A 85 -1.80 -0.40 8.91
C LYS A 85 -1.32 -0.48 10.36
N LYS A 86 -1.48 0.60 11.13
CA LYS A 86 -1.06 0.68 12.54
C LYS A 86 -1.89 -0.23 13.45
N CYS A 87 -3.19 -0.39 13.17
CA CYS A 87 -4.11 -1.23 13.95
C CYS A 87 -4.18 -2.70 13.45
N GLY A 88 -3.45 -3.08 12.41
CA GLY A 88 -3.57 -4.43 11.82
C GLY A 88 -4.93 -4.70 11.16
N LYS A 89 -5.69 -3.66 10.80
CA LYS A 89 -7.00 -3.76 10.11
C LYS A 89 -6.81 -4.00 8.61
N ILE A 90 -6.25 -5.15 8.28
CA ILE A 90 -5.76 -5.49 6.93
C ILE A 90 -6.90 -5.55 5.91
N GLU A 91 -8.06 -6.09 6.28
CA GLU A 91 -9.20 -6.20 5.35
C GLU A 91 -9.76 -4.82 4.98
N GLU A 92 -9.96 -3.93 5.94
CA GLU A 92 -10.41 -2.56 5.69
C GLU A 92 -9.39 -1.76 4.87
N GLN A 93 -8.09 -2.02 5.09
CA GLN A 93 -7.03 -1.46 4.27
C GLN A 93 -7.15 -1.94 2.82
N ILE A 94 -7.34 -3.25 2.59
CA ILE A 94 -7.50 -3.84 1.27
C ILE A 94 -8.71 -3.25 0.55
N ASP A 95 -9.86 -3.18 1.23
CA ASP A 95 -11.11 -2.68 0.63
C ASP A 95 -11.00 -1.22 0.23
N LEU A 96 -10.41 -0.38 1.09
CA LEU A 96 -10.19 1.03 0.77
C LEU A 96 -9.23 1.20 -0.42
N LEU A 97 -8.14 0.40 -0.49
CA LEU A 97 -7.20 0.44 -1.62
C LEU A 97 -7.87 -0.01 -2.94
N LYS A 98 -8.72 -1.04 -2.91
CA LYS A 98 -9.50 -1.47 -4.07
C LYS A 98 -10.48 -0.38 -4.52
N GLN A 99 -11.17 0.26 -3.59
CA GLN A 99 -12.08 1.37 -3.90
C GLN A 99 -11.32 2.52 -4.57
N LYS A 100 -10.14 2.90 -4.07
CA LYS A 100 -9.32 3.94 -4.69
C LYS A 100 -8.90 3.57 -6.11
N LEU A 101 -8.51 2.32 -6.37
CA LEU A 101 -8.20 1.85 -7.72
C LEU A 101 -9.42 1.94 -8.65
N LYS A 102 -10.60 1.57 -8.17
CA LYS A 102 -11.85 1.69 -8.92
C LYS A 102 -12.16 3.14 -9.29
N MET A 103 -12.00 4.08 -8.35
CA MET A 103 -12.19 5.51 -8.61
C MET A 103 -11.19 6.08 -9.62
N ILE A 104 -9.94 5.60 -9.63
CA ILE A 104 -8.95 5.96 -10.64
C ILE A 104 -9.38 5.42 -12.01
N HIS A 105 -9.79 4.16 -12.08
CA HIS A 105 -10.24 3.52 -13.31
C HIS A 105 -11.47 4.21 -13.92
N GLN A 106 -12.43 4.62 -13.09
CA GLN A 106 -13.62 5.37 -13.52
C GLN A 106 -13.30 6.84 -13.88
N GLY A 107 -12.06 7.29 -13.69
CA GLY A 107 -11.61 8.65 -13.94
C GLY A 107 -12.05 9.66 -12.88
N GLU A 108 -12.78 9.25 -11.84
CA GLU A 108 -13.28 10.13 -10.78
C GLU A 108 -12.15 10.77 -9.99
N ALA A 109 -11.13 9.98 -9.63
CA ALA A 109 -10.00 10.46 -8.83
C ALA A 109 -9.14 11.54 -9.52
N PHE A 110 -9.23 11.63 -10.85
CA PHE A 110 -8.47 12.58 -11.67
C PHE A 110 -9.35 13.54 -12.47
N ASN A 111 -10.67 13.53 -12.25
CA ASN A 111 -11.64 14.28 -13.08
C ASN A 111 -11.43 14.02 -14.59
N ARG A 112 -11.18 12.75 -14.94
CA ARG A 112 -10.89 12.26 -16.31
C ARG A 112 -9.66 12.90 -16.98
N LYS A 113 -8.74 13.47 -16.20
CA LYS A 113 -7.46 14.01 -16.69
C LYS A 113 -6.35 12.98 -16.52
N ALA A 114 -5.31 13.08 -17.33
CA ALA A 114 -4.12 12.22 -17.21
C ALA A 114 -3.27 12.55 -15.98
N THR A 115 -3.35 13.77 -15.46
CA THR A 115 -2.56 14.25 -14.32
C THR A 115 -3.37 15.11 -13.37
N LYS A 116 -2.93 15.18 -12.11
CA LYS A 116 -3.45 16.10 -11.09
C LYS A 116 -2.31 16.78 -10.35
N THR A 117 -2.56 17.98 -9.82
CA THR A 117 -1.59 18.68 -8.97
C THR A 117 -1.71 18.20 -7.54
N ALA A 118 -0.63 17.62 -7.01
CA ALA A 118 -0.50 17.30 -5.60
C ALA A 118 0.38 18.34 -4.89
N ARG A 119 0.29 18.38 -3.56
CA ARG A 119 1.19 19.19 -2.72
C ARG A 119 1.83 18.34 -1.65
N SER A 120 3.13 18.55 -1.48
CA SER A 120 3.91 17.94 -0.40
C SER A 120 4.89 18.99 0.10
N HIS A 121 4.94 19.20 1.42
CA HIS A 121 5.85 20.17 2.07
C HIS A 121 5.81 21.57 1.42
N GLY A 122 4.61 22.06 1.08
CA GLY A 122 4.41 23.37 0.45
C GLY A 122 4.76 23.43 -1.05
N ARG A 123 5.38 22.40 -1.63
CA ARG A 123 5.72 22.32 -3.06
C ARG A 123 4.59 21.66 -3.84
N LYS A 124 4.27 22.24 -5.01
CA LYS A 124 3.33 21.66 -5.98
C LYS A 124 4.09 20.76 -6.95
N PHE A 125 3.53 19.61 -7.26
CA PHE A 125 4.05 18.71 -8.29
C PHE A 125 2.88 18.06 -9.02
N GLN A 126 3.15 17.54 -10.22
CA GLN A 126 2.15 16.79 -10.98
C GLN A 126 2.30 15.30 -10.68
N VAL A 127 1.16 14.65 -10.49
CA VAL A 127 1.05 13.19 -10.35
C VAL A 127 0.26 12.68 -11.52
N THR A 128 0.79 11.67 -12.21
CA THR A 128 0.09 11.02 -13.32
C THR A 128 -0.81 9.90 -12.82
N VAL A 129 -1.84 9.55 -13.61
CA VAL A 129 -2.68 8.36 -13.35
C VAL A 129 -1.82 7.10 -13.20
N ARG A 130 -0.78 6.93 -14.03
CA ARG A 130 0.13 5.78 -13.97
C ARG A 130 0.90 5.71 -12.65
N GLN A 131 1.50 6.82 -12.22
CA GLN A 131 2.25 6.89 -10.97
C GLN A 131 1.35 6.60 -9.76
N GLU A 132 0.17 7.22 -9.71
CA GLU A 132 -0.76 7.01 -8.61
C GLU A 132 -1.30 5.57 -8.58
N THR A 133 -1.65 5.00 -9.74
CA THR A 133 -2.07 3.61 -9.85
C THR A 133 -1.00 2.66 -9.36
N SER A 134 0.26 2.86 -9.79
CA SER A 134 1.39 2.05 -9.35
C SER A 134 1.62 2.14 -7.83
N ARG A 135 1.50 3.35 -7.26
CA ARG A 135 1.60 3.58 -5.81
C ARG A 135 0.51 2.87 -5.02
N ILE A 136 -0.75 2.96 -5.45
CA ILE A 136 -1.88 2.29 -4.78
C ILE A 136 -1.76 0.77 -4.90
N LEU A 137 -1.37 0.25 -6.07
CA LEU A 137 -1.08 -1.18 -6.25
C LEU A 137 0.06 -1.64 -5.33
N GLY A 138 1.15 -0.88 -5.21
CA GLY A 138 2.24 -1.23 -4.28
C GLY A 138 1.78 -1.34 -2.83
N ASN A 139 0.89 -0.45 -2.38
CA ASN A 139 0.27 -0.52 -1.05
C ASN A 139 -0.67 -1.73 -0.91
N LEU A 140 -1.42 -2.07 -1.96
CA LEU A 140 -2.33 -3.22 -1.97
C LEU A 140 -1.56 -4.55 -1.95
N GLY A 141 -0.46 -4.63 -2.70
CA GLY A 141 0.46 -5.77 -2.66
C GLY A 141 1.00 -5.98 -1.25
N TRP A 142 1.39 -4.90 -0.56
CA TRP A 142 1.85 -4.98 0.83
C TRP A 142 0.74 -5.44 1.78
N ALA A 143 -0.48 -4.96 1.61
CA ALA A 143 -1.61 -5.41 2.43
C ALA A 143 -1.87 -6.93 2.24
N TYR A 144 -1.79 -7.44 1.00
CA TYR A 144 -1.88 -8.87 0.74
C TYR A 144 -0.71 -9.67 1.32
N MET A 145 0.51 -9.12 1.31
CA MET A 145 1.66 -9.71 2.00
C MET A 145 1.38 -9.89 3.50
N GLN A 146 0.85 -8.85 4.16
CA GLN A 146 0.50 -8.90 5.58
C GLN A 146 -0.61 -9.91 5.89
N ARG A 147 -1.55 -10.11 4.95
CA ARG A 147 -2.59 -11.15 5.05
C ARG A 147 -2.03 -12.56 4.83
N GLY A 148 -0.81 -12.71 4.32
CA GLY A 148 -0.23 -14.00 3.91
C GLY A 148 -0.72 -14.49 2.53
N ASN A 149 -1.43 -13.65 1.75
CA ASN A 149 -1.85 -14.00 0.40
C ASN A 149 -0.77 -13.59 -0.62
N TYR A 150 0.30 -14.37 -0.68
CA TYR A 150 1.47 -14.08 -1.51
C TYR A 150 1.17 -14.14 -3.01
N VAL A 151 0.23 -14.99 -3.43
CA VAL A 151 -0.20 -15.10 -4.84
C VAL A 151 -0.89 -13.82 -5.31
N ALA A 152 -1.82 -13.28 -4.49
CA ALA A 152 -2.47 -12.02 -4.81
C ALA A 152 -1.49 -10.84 -4.75
N ALA A 153 -0.58 -10.85 -3.78
CA ALA A 153 0.46 -9.83 -3.66
C ALA A 153 1.36 -9.79 -4.91
N GLU A 154 1.83 -10.94 -5.39
CA GLU A 154 2.64 -11.08 -6.60
C GLU A 154 1.93 -10.49 -7.81
N ALA A 155 0.68 -10.88 -8.06
CA ALA A 155 -0.10 -10.37 -9.19
C ALA A 155 -0.24 -8.85 -9.16
N VAL A 156 -0.46 -8.28 -7.97
CA VAL A 156 -0.55 -6.83 -7.77
C VAL A 156 0.79 -6.14 -7.98
N TYR A 157 1.90 -6.69 -7.48
CA TYR A 157 3.23 -6.12 -7.69
C TYR A 157 3.68 -6.18 -9.15
N HIS A 158 3.39 -7.26 -9.88
CA HIS A 158 3.62 -7.29 -11.33
C HIS A 158 2.83 -6.19 -12.05
N LYS A 159 1.56 -6.00 -11.68
CA LYS A 159 0.77 -4.91 -12.28
C LYS A 159 1.35 -3.54 -11.92
N ALA A 160 1.81 -3.33 -10.69
CA ALA A 160 2.45 -2.09 -10.28
C ALA A 160 3.73 -1.81 -11.10
N GLN A 161 4.58 -2.83 -11.29
CA GLN A 161 5.78 -2.76 -12.14
C GLN A 161 5.44 -2.44 -13.59
N SER A 162 4.32 -2.94 -14.14
CA SER A 162 3.92 -2.61 -15.52
C SER A 162 3.58 -1.12 -15.71
N PHE A 163 3.20 -0.41 -14.64
CA PHE A 163 2.86 1.00 -14.70
C PHE A 163 4.05 1.92 -14.50
N ASP A 164 4.83 1.64 -13.46
CA ASP A 164 5.97 2.45 -13.02
C ASP A 164 6.99 1.53 -12.32
N PRO A 165 7.95 0.97 -13.08
CA PRO A 165 8.94 0.04 -12.56
C PRO A 165 9.92 0.70 -11.59
N ASP A 166 10.13 0.11 -10.42
CA ASP A 166 11.16 0.55 -9.48
C ASP A 166 11.72 -0.57 -8.62
N ALA A 167 12.89 -0.32 -8.03
CA ALA A 167 13.62 -1.29 -7.22
C ALA A 167 12.88 -1.69 -5.93
N ASN A 168 12.13 -0.80 -5.28
CA ASN A 168 11.37 -1.13 -4.07
C ASN A 168 10.21 -2.08 -4.38
N LYS A 169 9.46 -1.84 -5.45
CA LYS A 169 8.42 -2.78 -5.92
C LYS A 169 9.01 -4.12 -6.33
N ALA A 170 10.17 -4.13 -6.99
CA ALA A 170 10.88 -5.36 -7.33
C ALA A 170 11.35 -6.13 -6.08
N CYS A 171 11.90 -5.45 -5.07
CA CYS A 171 12.24 -6.07 -3.79
C CYS A 171 11.02 -6.71 -3.12
N ASN A 172 9.86 -6.05 -3.14
CA ASN A 172 8.64 -6.61 -2.57
C ASN A 172 8.11 -7.81 -3.38
N LEU A 173 8.20 -7.75 -4.71
CA LEU A 173 7.89 -8.89 -5.58
C LEU A 173 8.81 -10.09 -5.29
N CYS A 174 10.12 -9.85 -5.15
CA CYS A 174 11.08 -10.88 -4.76
C CYS A 174 10.70 -11.52 -3.42
N LEU A 175 10.31 -10.73 -2.43
CA LEU A 175 9.84 -11.27 -1.15
C LEU A 175 8.59 -12.15 -1.33
N CYS A 176 7.64 -11.80 -2.20
CA CYS A 176 6.49 -12.65 -2.53
C CYS A 176 6.94 -14.00 -3.09
N LEU A 177 7.94 -14.00 -3.99
CA LEU A 177 8.46 -15.21 -4.62
C LEU A 177 9.20 -16.11 -3.62
N ILE A 178 9.99 -15.52 -2.71
CA ILE A 178 10.67 -16.25 -1.63
C ILE A 178 9.64 -16.94 -0.72
N LYS A 179 8.58 -16.23 -0.31
CA LYS A 179 7.51 -16.81 0.52
C LYS A 179 6.70 -17.90 -0.18
N GLN A 180 6.74 -17.94 -1.51
CA GLN A 180 6.15 -19.00 -2.34
C GLN A 180 7.18 -20.06 -2.78
N THR A 181 8.37 -20.08 -2.18
CA THR A 181 9.46 -21.02 -2.50
C THR A 181 9.93 -20.99 -3.97
N ARG A 182 9.62 -19.92 -4.72
CA ARG A 182 10.01 -19.74 -6.13
C ARG A 182 11.38 -19.06 -6.24
N TYR A 183 12.40 -19.73 -5.72
CA TYR A 183 13.72 -19.13 -5.51
C TYR A 183 14.46 -18.75 -6.79
N ALA A 184 14.30 -19.51 -7.88
CA ALA A 184 14.97 -19.20 -9.16
C ALA A 184 14.49 -17.85 -9.72
N GLU A 185 13.19 -17.60 -9.67
CA GLU A 185 12.59 -16.34 -10.13
C GLU A 185 12.93 -15.19 -9.19
N ALA A 186 12.90 -15.42 -7.87
CA ALA A 186 13.33 -14.44 -6.88
C ALA A 186 14.78 -13.99 -7.12
N LYS A 187 15.69 -14.94 -7.39
CA LYS A 187 17.09 -14.65 -7.71
C LYS A 187 17.23 -13.80 -8.97
N SER A 188 16.50 -14.13 -10.03
CA SER A 188 16.49 -13.32 -11.27
C SER A 188 16.08 -11.87 -11.00
N VAL A 189 15.08 -11.65 -10.16
CA VAL A 189 14.63 -10.29 -9.79
C VAL A 189 15.71 -9.54 -8.99
N ILE A 190 16.38 -10.22 -8.05
CA ILE A 190 17.49 -9.62 -7.28
C ILE A 190 18.62 -9.22 -8.22
N ASP A 191 19.00 -10.10 -9.16
CA ASP A 191 20.07 -9.83 -10.12
C ASP A 191 19.76 -8.61 -10.99
N ASP A 192 18.51 -8.45 -11.43
CA ASP A 192 18.07 -7.26 -12.17
C ASP A 192 18.21 -5.96 -11.37
N ILE A 193 17.91 -6.01 -10.06
CA ILE A 193 18.08 -4.86 -9.16
C ILE A 193 19.58 -4.54 -9.00
N LEU A 194 20.41 -5.54 -8.73
CA LEU A 194 21.84 -5.38 -8.52
C LEU A 194 22.58 -4.90 -9.79
N GLN A 195 22.11 -5.31 -10.96
CA GLN A 195 22.61 -4.86 -12.26
C GLN A 195 22.13 -3.45 -12.65
N GLY A 196 21.31 -2.79 -11.83
CA GLY A 196 20.88 -1.41 -12.09
C GLY A 196 19.79 -1.27 -13.16
N LYS A 197 19.06 -2.35 -13.49
CA LYS A 197 18.07 -2.32 -14.59
C LYS A 197 16.78 -1.55 -14.26
N LEU A 198 16.56 -1.22 -12.99
CA LEU A 198 15.34 -0.58 -12.50
C LEU A 198 15.64 0.81 -11.93
N LEU A 199 14.64 1.69 -12.01
CA LEU A 199 14.72 3.01 -11.39
C LEU A 199 14.90 2.86 -9.87
N GLY A 200 15.83 3.64 -9.31
CA GLY A 200 16.16 3.59 -7.88
C GLY A 200 17.04 2.41 -7.48
N SER A 201 17.48 1.56 -8.41
CA SER A 201 18.45 0.47 -8.12
C SER A 201 19.80 0.99 -7.63
N ASP A 202 20.20 2.19 -8.05
CA ASP A 202 21.47 2.79 -7.64
C ASP A 202 21.47 3.30 -6.19
N GLU A 203 20.29 3.45 -5.59
CA GLU A 203 20.17 3.92 -4.23
C GLU A 203 20.73 2.89 -3.23
N PRO A 204 21.57 3.31 -2.27
CA PRO A 204 22.14 2.41 -1.27
C PRO A 204 21.07 1.58 -0.54
N LYS A 205 19.91 2.19 -0.27
CA LYS A 205 18.78 1.52 0.38
C LYS A 205 18.24 0.35 -0.44
N SER A 206 18.07 0.53 -1.74
CA SER A 206 17.57 -0.51 -2.65
C SER A 206 18.58 -1.66 -2.78
N ARG A 207 19.87 -1.33 -2.93
CA ARG A 207 20.95 -2.34 -2.99
C ARG A 207 21.06 -3.14 -1.70
N ASN A 208 21.06 -2.47 -0.55
CA ASN A 208 21.10 -3.12 0.76
C ASN A 208 19.90 -4.07 0.93
N ARG A 209 18.70 -3.62 0.54
CA ARG A 209 17.51 -4.46 0.62
C ARG A 209 17.58 -5.68 -0.32
N ALA A 210 18.11 -5.52 -1.53
CA ALA A 210 18.31 -6.63 -2.45
C ALA A 210 19.33 -7.65 -1.91
N GLN A 211 20.41 -7.19 -1.27
CA GLN A 211 21.40 -8.05 -0.61
C GLN A 211 20.81 -8.79 0.61
N GLU A 212 19.96 -8.14 1.40
CA GLU A 212 19.22 -8.81 2.49
C GLU A 212 18.33 -9.93 1.95
N LEU A 213 17.58 -9.66 0.88
CA LEU A 213 16.72 -10.67 0.24
C LEU A 213 17.53 -11.83 -0.34
N LEU A 214 18.73 -11.56 -0.87
CA LEU A 214 19.63 -12.62 -1.35
C LEU A 214 20.06 -13.55 -0.21
N ARG A 215 20.40 -12.99 0.96
CA ARG A 215 20.73 -13.79 2.15
C ARG A 215 19.53 -14.58 2.66
N GLU A 216 18.33 -13.99 2.66
CA GLU A 216 17.09 -14.69 3.06
C GLU A 216 16.83 -15.87 2.12
N LEU A 217 17.03 -15.69 0.81
CA LEU A 217 16.89 -16.73 -0.20
C LEU A 217 17.89 -17.88 -0.02
N GLU A 218 19.17 -17.57 0.18
CA GLU A 218 20.22 -18.57 0.44
C GLU A 218 19.94 -19.39 1.72
N THR A 219 19.44 -18.72 2.76
CA THR A 219 19.06 -19.38 4.02
C THR A 219 17.90 -20.35 3.81
N CYS A 220 16.84 -19.91 3.10
CA CYS A 220 15.68 -20.76 2.80
C CYS A 220 16.06 -21.96 1.92
N GLN A 221 16.92 -21.78 0.92
CA GLN A 221 17.40 -22.87 0.08
C GLN A 221 18.20 -23.90 0.88
N SER A 222 19.09 -23.43 1.76
CA SER A 222 19.88 -24.31 2.62
C SER A 222 18.99 -25.13 3.55
N SER A 223 18.00 -24.51 4.21
CA SER A 223 17.04 -25.21 5.07
C SER A 223 16.18 -26.21 4.30
N SER A 224 15.77 -25.90 3.07
CA SER A 224 15.03 -26.82 2.21
C SER A 224 15.85 -28.06 1.82
N MET A 225 17.17 -27.92 1.63
CA MET A 225 18.04 -29.07 1.31
C MET A 225 18.28 -30.00 2.52
N PHE A 226 18.20 -29.49 3.75
CA PHE A 226 18.28 -30.31 4.97
C PHE A 226 16.94 -30.95 5.36
N SER A 227 15.86 -30.68 4.63
CA SER A 227 14.52 -31.20 4.88
C SER A 227 14.17 -32.43 4.02
N GLU A 228 15.14 -33.05 3.32
CA GLU A 228 14.88 -34.31 2.61
C GLU A 228 14.46 -35.41 3.60
N PRO A 229 13.29 -36.06 3.41
CA PRO A 229 12.78 -37.04 4.34
C PRO A 229 13.56 -38.34 4.18
N SER A 230 14.37 -38.66 5.18
CA SER A 230 14.78 -40.04 5.43
C SER A 230 13.55 -40.82 5.94
N GLY A 231 12.67 -41.24 5.05
CA GLY A 231 11.52 -42.11 5.34
C GLY A 231 10.21 -41.63 4.73
N LEU A 232 9.84 -42.22 3.59
CA LEU A 232 8.51 -42.06 2.99
C LEU A 232 7.44 -42.63 3.92
N SER A 233 6.68 -41.77 4.59
CA SER A 233 5.44 -42.16 5.27
C SER A 233 4.33 -42.31 4.24
N LEU A 234 3.60 -43.44 4.29
CA LEU A 234 2.48 -43.75 3.39
C LEU A 234 1.35 -42.69 3.46
N GLU A 235 1.29 -41.94 4.56
CA GLU A 235 0.31 -40.88 4.77
C GLU A 235 0.61 -39.62 3.93
N ASP A 236 1.89 -39.26 3.74
CA ASP A 236 2.28 -38.07 2.96
C ASP A 236 1.95 -38.26 1.47
N ALA A 237 2.16 -39.48 0.95
CA ALA A 237 1.79 -39.84 -0.42
C ALA A 237 0.25 -39.81 -0.64
N PHE A 238 -0.54 -40.07 0.42
CA PHE A 238 -1.99 -40.00 0.36
C PHE A 238 -2.50 -38.55 0.34
N VAL A 239 -1.86 -37.67 1.11
CA VAL A 239 -2.17 -36.23 1.12
C VAL A 239 -1.78 -35.58 -0.21
N GLU A 240 -0.62 -35.93 -0.78
CA GLU A 240 -0.21 -35.48 -2.12
C GLU A 240 -1.17 -35.95 -3.22
N GLY A 241 -1.68 -37.19 -3.11
CA GLY A 241 -2.69 -37.72 -4.04
C GLY A 241 -4.03 -36.98 -3.97
N LEU A 242 -4.43 -36.52 -2.78
CA LEU A 242 -5.64 -35.70 -2.60
C LEU A 242 -5.46 -34.28 -3.18
N ASP A 243 -4.27 -33.69 -3.05
CA ASP A 243 -3.97 -32.36 -3.59
C ASP A 243 -3.86 -32.37 -5.14
N GLN A 244 -3.43 -33.49 -5.72
CA GLN A 244 -3.49 -33.72 -7.17
C GLN A 244 -4.93 -33.89 -7.68
N LEU A 245 -5.82 -34.51 -6.89
CA LEU A 245 -7.23 -34.65 -7.24
C LEU A 245 -8.00 -33.32 -7.13
N THR A 246 -7.70 -32.47 -6.15
CA THR A 246 -8.32 -31.14 -6.02
C THR A 246 -7.83 -30.15 -7.08
N SER A 247 -6.56 -30.25 -7.50
CA SER A 247 -6.00 -29.43 -8.59
C SER A 247 -6.50 -29.82 -9.98
N GLN A 248 -6.86 -31.09 -10.20
CA GLN A 248 -7.52 -31.53 -11.45
C GLN A 248 -8.98 -31.05 -11.58
N TRP A 249 -9.66 -30.80 -10.46
CA TRP A 249 -11.07 -30.35 -10.43
C TRP A 249 -11.27 -28.83 -10.49
N THR A 250 -10.18 -28.05 -10.50
CA THR A 250 -10.24 -26.61 -10.78
C THR A 250 -9.80 -26.36 -12.21
N PRO A 251 -10.73 -26.33 -13.19
CA PRO A 251 -10.35 -25.99 -14.56
C PRO A 251 -9.78 -24.58 -14.51
N TYR A 252 -8.51 -24.46 -14.94
CA TYR A 252 -7.75 -23.25 -15.24
C TYR A 252 -8.66 -22.04 -15.57
N ARG A 253 -9.18 -21.37 -14.54
CA ARG A 253 -9.74 -20.03 -14.68
C ARG A 253 -8.56 -19.09 -14.61
N SER A 254 -8.40 -18.31 -15.68
CA SER A 254 -7.53 -17.13 -15.78
C SER A 254 -7.06 -16.62 -14.42
N ARG A 255 -5.74 -16.60 -14.18
CA ARG A 255 -5.07 -16.01 -13.01
C ARG A 255 -5.25 -14.47 -12.91
N ARG A 256 -6.35 -13.92 -13.40
CA ARG A 256 -6.70 -12.51 -13.21
C ARG A 256 -7.51 -12.41 -11.93
N LEU A 257 -6.98 -11.68 -10.95
CA LEU A 257 -7.81 -11.23 -9.83
C LEU A 257 -9.02 -10.48 -10.40
N PRO A 258 -10.23 -10.60 -9.81
CA PRO A 258 -11.43 -9.91 -10.30
C PRO A 258 -11.24 -8.40 -10.50
N ILE A 259 -10.39 -7.77 -9.67
CA ILE A 259 -10.01 -6.36 -9.84
C ILE A 259 -9.40 -6.06 -11.22
N PHE A 260 -8.70 -7.00 -11.85
CA PHE A 260 -8.08 -6.82 -13.16
C PHE A 260 -8.99 -7.14 -14.34
N GLU A 261 -10.08 -7.89 -14.12
CA GLU A 261 -11.12 -8.08 -15.13
C GLU A 261 -11.95 -6.79 -15.29
N GLU A 262 -12.14 -6.03 -14.21
CA GLU A 262 -12.85 -4.74 -14.22
C GLU A 262 -12.03 -3.57 -14.80
N ILE A 263 -10.69 -3.64 -14.81
CA ILE A 263 -9.81 -2.50 -15.17
C ILE A 263 -9.43 -2.45 -16.68
N SER A 264 -9.82 -3.46 -17.46
CA SER A 264 -9.18 -3.77 -18.76
C SER A 264 -9.52 -2.93 -20.01
N PRO A 265 -10.50 -2.00 -20.11
CA PRO A 265 -10.66 -1.25 -21.37
C PRO A 265 -10.15 0.21 -21.38
N PHE A 266 -9.88 0.84 -20.24
CA PHE A 266 -9.59 2.30 -20.23
C PHE A 266 -8.09 2.65 -20.29
N MET A 267 -7.19 1.71 -19.96
CA MET A 267 -5.75 2.00 -19.93
C MET A 267 -5.10 2.03 -21.32
N ASP A 268 -5.72 1.40 -22.32
CA ASP A 268 -5.22 1.43 -23.70
C ASP A 268 -5.59 2.74 -24.43
N GLN A 269 -6.58 3.49 -23.93
CA GLN A 269 -6.99 4.79 -24.51
C GLN A 269 -6.20 5.99 -23.98
N LEU A 270 -5.48 5.85 -22.87
CA LEU A 270 -4.62 6.91 -22.31
C LEU A 270 -3.13 6.70 -22.67
N ALA A 271 -2.85 5.74 -23.54
CA ALA A 271 -1.52 5.42 -24.08
C ALA A 271 -1.23 6.07 -25.45
N CYS A 272 -2.07 7.01 -25.89
CA CYS A 272 -1.80 7.86 -27.06
C CYS A 272 -1.71 9.34 -26.66
#